data_AF-A0A4Y2W1H6-F1
#
_entry.id   AF-A0A4Y2W1H6-F1
#
_cell.length_a   1.000
_cell.length_b   1.000
_cell.length_c   1.000
_cell.angle_alpha   90.00
_cell.angle_beta   90.00
_cell.angle_gamma   90.00
#
_symmetry.space_group_name_H-M   'P 1'
#
loop_
_entity.id
_entity.type
_entity.pdbx_description
1 polymer ?
#
loop_
_entity_poly.entity_id
_entity_poly.type
_entity_poly.pdbx_seq_one_letter_code
_entity_poly.pdbx_strand_id
1 'polypeptide(L)'
;MINCIQPVCIGLQETFLSSNNPLKLRGCNSVRKDAAIGSNHSGGVCILTSNLYPSSPLTLHTSLQAVAVQVHVRNLVTVCSVYLPPHDVIDNHVLDNLIDQLPTPFLLLGDFNGHSALWGSDVTNSRGRQIELFI
;
A
#
# COMPACT_ATOMS: atom_id res chain seq x y z
N MET A 1 -12.95 10.61 -14.36
CA MET A 1 -13.01 10.98 -12.93
C MET A 1 -11.61 11.08 -12.30
N ILE A 2 -10.76 10.03 -12.33
CA ILE A 2 -9.37 10.12 -11.81
C ILE A 2 -8.48 11.14 -12.55
N ASN A 3 -8.67 11.35 -13.85
CA ASN A 3 -7.86 12.33 -14.60
C ASN A 3 -8.15 13.80 -14.25
N CYS A 4 -9.26 14.10 -13.57
CA CYS A 4 -9.63 15.47 -13.23
C CYS A 4 -8.81 16.03 -12.04
N ILE A 5 -8.24 15.14 -11.22
CA ILE A 5 -7.48 15.48 -10.02
C ILE A 5 -5.96 15.46 -10.26
N GLN A 6 -5.50 14.93 -11.40
CA GLN A 6 -4.09 14.75 -11.78
C GLN A 6 -3.19 14.26 -10.62
N PRO A 7 -3.53 13.15 -9.94
CA PRO A 7 -2.75 12.67 -8.80
C PRO A 7 -1.35 12.23 -9.23
N VAL A 8 -0.36 12.49 -8.36
CA VAL A 8 1.01 11.98 -8.53
C VAL A 8 1.04 10.47 -8.33
N CYS A 9 0.43 9.99 -7.25
CA CYS A 9 0.32 8.59 -6.89
C CYS A 9 -1.11 8.27 -6.42
N ILE A 10 -1.57 7.05 -6.69
CA ILE A 10 -2.81 6.48 -6.17
C ILE A 10 -2.50 5.12 -5.57
N GLY A 11 -2.77 4.94 -4.28
CA GLY A 11 -2.78 3.62 -3.64
C GLY A 11 -4.14 2.94 -3.82
N LEU A 12 -4.14 1.69 -4.28
CA LEU A 12 -5.33 0.86 -4.43
C LEU A 12 -5.16 -0.40 -3.58
N GLN A 13 -6.19 -0.74 -2.81
CA GLN A 13 -6.30 -1.99 -2.06
C GLN A 13 -7.42 -2.83 -2.66
N GLU A 14 -7.41 -4.13 -2.37
CA GLU A 14 -8.41 -5.09 -2.87
C GLU A 14 -8.57 -5.03 -4.39
N THR A 15 -7.46 -5.12 -5.11
CA THR A 15 -7.49 -5.06 -6.59
C THR A 15 -8.14 -6.29 -7.23
N PHE A 16 -8.19 -7.43 -6.52
CA PHE A 16 -8.68 -8.74 -7.00
C PHE A 16 -8.04 -9.20 -8.33
N LEU A 17 -6.85 -8.69 -8.65
CA LEU A 17 -6.13 -9.05 -9.86
C LEU A 17 -5.35 -10.35 -9.66
N SER A 18 -5.28 -11.15 -10.73
CA SER A 18 -4.35 -12.27 -10.86
C SER A 18 -3.14 -11.85 -11.68
N SER A 19 -2.03 -12.56 -11.52
CA SER A 19 -0.78 -12.33 -12.27
C SER A 19 -0.97 -12.34 -13.78
N ASN A 20 -1.99 -13.05 -14.28
CA ASN A 20 -2.29 -13.15 -15.71
C ASN A 20 -3.05 -11.95 -16.28
N ASN A 21 -3.59 -11.06 -15.42
CA ASN A 21 -4.36 -9.91 -15.84
C ASN A 21 -3.50 -8.63 -15.75
N PRO A 22 -3.06 -8.05 -16.88
CA PRO A 22 -2.25 -6.84 -16.86
C PRO A 22 -3.11 -5.62 -16.45
N LEU A 23 -2.63 -4.84 -15.49
CA LEU A 23 -3.23 -3.55 -15.14
C LEU A 23 -2.52 -2.44 -15.92
N LYS A 24 -3.18 -1.95 -16.97
CA LYS A 24 -2.67 -0.86 -17.81
C LYS A 24 -3.63 0.32 -17.77
N LEU A 25 -3.19 1.42 -17.14
CA LEU A 25 -3.86 2.70 -17.20
C LEU A 25 -3.01 3.67 -18.01
N ARG A 26 -3.60 4.28 -19.05
CA ARG A 26 -2.86 5.22 -19.91
C ARG A 26 -2.35 6.39 -19.06
N GLY A 27 -1.07 6.72 -19.23
CA GLY A 27 -0.43 7.83 -18.53
C GLY A 27 0.02 7.50 -17.10
N CYS A 28 -0.08 6.23 -16.69
CA CYS A 28 0.41 5.78 -15.39
C CYS A 28 1.31 4.54 -15.51
N ASN A 29 2.30 4.44 -14.63
CA ASN A 29 2.99 3.21 -14.32
C ASN A 29 2.26 2.51 -13.17
N SER A 30 2.39 1.19 -13.10
CA SER A 30 1.77 0.39 -12.04
C SER A 30 2.81 -0.49 -11.37
N VAL A 31 2.82 -0.47 -10.04
CA VAL A 31 3.55 -1.41 -9.19
C VAL A 31 2.52 -2.10 -8.32
N ARG A 32 2.51 -3.44 -8.29
CA ARG A 32 1.49 -4.19 -7.58
C ARG A 32 2.01 -5.49 -7.00
N LYS A 33 1.31 -6.00 -5.99
CA LYS A 33 1.47 -7.32 -5.42
C LYS A 33 0.09 -7.97 -5.38
N ASP A 34 -0.06 -9.05 -6.14
CA ASP A 34 -1.33 -9.78 -6.25
C ASP A 34 -1.50 -10.73 -5.04
N ALA A 35 -2.74 -11.08 -4.72
CA ALA A 35 -3.03 -12.06 -3.67
C ALA A 35 -2.50 -13.45 -4.08
N ALA A 36 -2.13 -14.27 -3.10
CA ALA A 36 -1.62 -15.62 -3.36
C ALA A 36 -2.67 -16.50 -4.07
N ILE A 37 -2.19 -17.37 -4.97
CA ILE A 37 -3.06 -18.29 -5.71
C ILE A 37 -3.63 -19.32 -4.72
N GLY A 38 -4.96 -19.36 -4.59
CA GLY A 38 -5.69 -20.34 -3.75
C GLY A 38 -6.46 -19.75 -2.57
N SER A 39 -6.18 -18.52 -2.15
CA SER A 39 -6.96 -17.80 -1.14
C SER A 39 -8.04 -16.95 -1.82
N ASN A 40 -9.16 -17.56 -2.28
CA ASN A 40 -10.38 -16.88 -2.76
C ASN A 40 -10.19 -15.48 -3.41
N HIS A 41 -9.22 -15.30 -4.31
CA HIS A 41 -8.82 -14.02 -4.91
C HIS A 41 -8.77 -12.76 -4.01
N SER A 42 -8.80 -12.89 -2.68
CA SER A 42 -9.12 -11.77 -1.81
C SER A 42 -7.88 -10.94 -1.50
N GLY A 43 -7.90 -9.68 -1.93
CA GLY A 43 -6.85 -8.70 -1.70
C GLY A 43 -6.15 -8.23 -2.97
N GLY A 44 -4.84 -8.09 -2.90
CA GLY A 44 -3.99 -7.42 -3.87
C GLY A 44 -3.88 -5.94 -3.58
N VAL A 45 -2.67 -5.40 -3.77
CA VAL A 45 -2.35 -3.99 -3.56
C VAL A 45 -1.63 -3.44 -4.78
N CYS A 46 -1.90 -2.18 -5.13
CA CYS A 46 -1.26 -1.50 -6.24
C CYS A 46 -0.97 -0.03 -5.90
N ILE A 47 0.12 0.48 -6.45
CA ILE A 47 0.35 1.91 -6.61
C ILE A 47 0.37 2.23 -8.10
N LEU A 48 -0.46 3.20 -8.49
CA LEU A 48 -0.37 3.85 -9.79
C LEU A 48 0.41 5.15 -9.63
N THR A 49 1.44 5.37 -10.45
CA THR A 49 2.18 6.63 -10.50
C THR A 49 1.95 7.32 -11.84
N SER A 50 1.75 8.63 -11.84
CA SER A 50 1.64 9.41 -13.08
C SER A 50 2.98 9.43 -13.82
N ASN A 51 2.94 9.20 -15.14
CA ASN A 51 4.13 9.22 -16.00
C ASN A 51 4.74 10.63 -16.15
N LEU A 52 4.06 11.66 -15.64
CA LEU A 52 4.60 13.02 -15.58
C LEU A 52 5.71 13.16 -14.53
N TYR A 53 5.78 12.24 -13.57
CA TYR A 53 6.78 12.25 -12.50
C TYR A 53 7.67 11.01 -12.59
N PRO A 54 9.00 11.17 -12.65
CA PRO A 54 9.90 10.03 -12.59
C PRO A 54 9.63 9.22 -11.33
N SER A 55 9.45 7.92 -11.49
CA SER A 55 9.21 7.00 -10.38
C SER A 55 9.92 5.67 -10.60
N SER A 56 10.43 5.09 -9.52
CA SER A 56 11.02 3.75 -9.52
C SER A 56 10.36 2.87 -8.45
N PRO A 57 10.03 1.61 -8.76
CA PRO A 57 9.60 0.65 -7.75
C PRO A 57 10.70 0.47 -6.69
N LEU A 58 10.30 0.32 -5.43
CA LEU A 58 11.18 -0.11 -4.34
C LEU A 58 10.85 -1.56 -4.00
N THR A 59 11.87 -2.43 -4.09
CA THR A 59 11.72 -3.84 -3.71
C THR A 59 11.55 -3.94 -2.20
N LEU A 60 10.47 -4.57 -1.76
CA LEU A 60 10.20 -4.84 -0.35
C LEU A 60 10.35 -6.34 -0.06
N HIS A 61 11.09 -6.65 0.99
CA HIS A 61 11.24 -7.98 1.56
C HIS A 61 10.24 -8.16 2.71
N THR A 62 8.97 -8.41 2.36
CA THR A 62 7.90 -8.61 3.33
C THR A 62 6.88 -9.64 2.85
N SER A 63 6.30 -10.38 3.79
CA SER A 63 5.16 -11.27 3.52
C SER A 63 3.85 -10.49 3.34
N LEU A 64 3.77 -9.26 3.86
CA LEU A 64 2.57 -8.41 3.77
C LEU A 64 2.19 -8.08 2.33
N GLN A 65 0.92 -7.79 2.08
CA GLN A 65 0.47 -7.22 0.82
C GLN A 65 0.84 -5.74 0.80
N ALA A 66 2.10 -5.45 0.48
CA ALA A 66 2.64 -4.10 0.41
C ALA A 66 3.45 -3.90 -0.88
N VAL A 67 3.38 -2.69 -1.42
CA VAL A 67 4.25 -2.21 -2.49
C VAL A 67 4.74 -0.81 -2.17
N ALA A 68 5.94 -0.47 -2.64
CA ALA A 68 6.48 0.86 -2.50
C ALA A 68 7.06 1.38 -3.82
N VAL A 69 7.01 2.69 -3.98
CA VAL A 69 7.60 3.43 -5.10
C VAL A 69 8.31 4.65 -4.55
N GLN A 70 9.43 5.02 -5.14
CA GLN A 70 10.01 6.34 -4.96
C GLN A 70 9.58 7.21 -6.12
N VAL A 71 9.01 8.38 -5.83
CA VAL A 71 8.53 9.33 -6.83
C VAL A 71 9.23 10.67 -6.65
N HIS A 72 9.69 11.25 -7.76
CA HIS A 72 10.34 12.55 -7.77
C HIS A 72 9.34 13.63 -8.17
N VAL A 73 8.90 14.44 -7.21
CA VAL A 73 7.95 15.54 -7.45
C VAL A 73 8.66 16.88 -7.36
N ARG A 74 9.02 17.28 -6.14
CA ARG A 74 9.94 18.39 -5.84
C ARG A 74 11.20 17.85 -5.16
N ASN A 75 10.98 16.93 -4.22
CA ASN A 75 11.98 16.08 -3.60
C ASN A 75 11.62 14.62 -3.91
N LEU A 76 12.57 13.72 -3.68
CA LEU A 76 12.33 12.27 -3.71
C LEU A 76 11.50 11.88 -2.47
N VAL A 77 10.35 11.25 -2.68
CA VAL A 77 9.47 10.77 -1.60
C VAL A 77 9.15 9.30 -1.85
N THR A 78 9.22 8.49 -0.81
CA THR A 78 8.79 7.09 -0.87
C THR A 78 7.30 7.02 -0.57
N VAL A 79 6.51 6.32 -1.39
CA VAL A 79 5.10 6.03 -1.12
C VAL A 79 4.97 4.52 -0.97
N CYS A 80 4.48 4.07 0.17
CA CYS A 80 4.17 2.67 0.43
C CYS A 80 2.66 2.49 0.58
N SER A 81 2.09 1.53 -0.14
CA SER A 81 0.68 1.16 -0.05
C SER A 81 0.60 -0.24 0.54
N VAL A 82 -0.20 -0.40 1.59
CA VAL A 82 -0.37 -1.65 2.34
C VAL A 82 -1.85 -2.06 2.32
N TYR A 83 -2.09 -3.36 2.20
CA TYR A 83 -3.38 -3.97 2.49
C TYR A 83 -3.18 -5.07 3.53
N LEU A 84 -3.91 -4.96 4.64
CA LEU A 84 -3.91 -5.96 5.69
C LEU A 84 -5.28 -6.64 5.73
N PRO A 85 -5.41 -7.91 5.29
CA PRO A 85 -6.68 -8.61 5.34
C PRO A 85 -7.25 -8.65 6.77
N PRO A 86 -8.58 -8.51 6.94
CA PRO A 86 -9.22 -8.29 8.25
C PRO A 86 -9.04 -9.45 9.25
N HIS A 87 -8.75 -10.66 8.76
CA HIS A 87 -8.64 -11.87 9.59
C HIS A 87 -7.20 -12.37 9.76
N ASP A 88 -6.21 -11.72 9.12
CA ASP A 88 -4.81 -12.13 9.23
C ASP A 88 -4.25 -11.71 10.59
N VAL A 89 -3.56 -12.62 11.28
CA VAL A 89 -2.77 -12.26 12.46
C VAL A 89 -1.46 -11.66 11.98
N ILE A 90 -1.17 -10.44 12.42
CA ILE A 90 0.02 -9.71 12.01
C ILE A 90 1.00 -9.70 13.17
N ASP A 91 2.25 -10.05 12.89
CA ASP A 91 3.35 -9.89 13.84
C ASP A 91 3.90 -8.46 13.72
N ASN A 92 4.07 -7.79 14.87
CA ASN A 92 4.66 -6.44 14.95
C ASN A 92 6.02 -6.37 14.27
N HIS A 93 6.84 -7.42 14.38
CA HIS A 93 8.16 -7.44 13.77
C HIS A 93 8.10 -7.35 12.24
N VAL A 94 7.03 -7.85 11.61
CA VAL A 94 6.86 -7.76 10.15
C VAL A 94 6.48 -6.35 9.73
N LEU A 95 5.72 -5.63 10.57
CA LEU A 95 5.40 -4.22 10.37
C LEU A 95 6.65 -3.35 10.56
N ASP A 96 7.39 -3.52 11.65
CA ASP A 96 8.63 -2.78 11.92
C ASP A 96 9.63 -2.96 10.77
N ASN A 97 9.84 -4.22 10.33
CA ASN A 97 10.72 -4.53 9.21
C ASN A 97 10.26 -3.87 7.90
N LEU A 98 8.95 -3.70 7.68
CA LEU A 98 8.45 -2.96 6.51
C LEU A 98 8.89 -1.49 6.57
N ILE A 99 8.80 -0.84 7.72
CA ILE A 99 9.17 0.58 7.88
C ILE A 99 10.67 0.79 7.76
N ASP A 100 11.47 -0.09 8.34
CA ASP A 100 12.94 -0.04 8.24
C ASP A 100 13.44 -0.10 6.78
N GLN A 101 12.62 -0.64 5.87
CA GLN A 101 12.93 -0.70 4.44
C GLN A 101 12.55 0.58 3.66
N LEU A 102 11.81 1.54 4.24
CA LEU A 102 11.33 2.73 3.54
C LEU A 102 12.30 3.92 3.69
N PRO A 103 12.94 4.39 2.61
CA PRO A 103 13.76 5.59 2.67
C PRO A 103 12.92 6.83 3.01
N THR A 104 13.41 7.65 3.94
CA THR A 104 12.76 8.90 4.33
C THR A 104 13.01 10.03 3.30
N PRO A 105 12.06 10.97 3.15
CA PRO A 105 10.71 10.95 3.72
C PRO A 105 9.81 9.93 3.01
N PHE A 106 8.91 9.31 3.78
CA PHE A 106 7.94 8.37 3.23
C PHE A 106 6.50 8.70 3.64
N LEU A 107 5.56 8.27 2.81
CA LEU A 107 4.13 8.25 3.06
C LEU A 107 3.68 6.80 3.12
N LEU A 108 3.06 6.42 4.23
CA LEU A 108 2.40 5.13 4.38
C LEU A 108 0.90 5.31 4.14
N LEU A 109 0.37 4.55 3.19
CA LEU A 109 -1.03 4.54 2.79
C LEU A 109 -1.54 3.11 2.91
N GLY A 110 -2.83 2.93 3.12
CA GLY A 110 -3.38 1.58 3.08
C GLY A 110 -4.74 1.44 3.72
N ASP A 111 -5.27 0.24 3.56
CA ASP A 111 -6.35 -0.28 4.38
C ASP A 111 -5.75 -1.33 5.33
N PHE A 112 -5.73 -0.94 6.61
CA PHE A 112 -5.13 -1.73 7.67
C PHE A 112 -6.17 -2.62 8.37
N ASN A 113 -7.47 -2.50 8.04
CA ASN A 113 -8.58 -3.19 8.69
C ASN A 113 -8.60 -3.07 10.24
N GLY A 114 -7.99 -2.02 10.78
CA GLY A 114 -7.96 -1.69 12.20
C GLY A 114 -8.93 -0.56 12.53
N HIS A 115 -9.63 -0.69 13.65
CA HIS A 115 -10.50 0.38 14.18
C HIS A 115 -9.79 1.07 15.33
N SER A 116 -9.65 2.39 15.26
CA SER A 116 -9.14 3.24 16.34
C SER A 116 -9.81 4.60 16.32
N ALA A 117 -9.95 5.18 17.52
CA ALA A 117 -10.34 6.57 17.69
C ALA A 117 -9.33 7.56 17.05
N LEU A 118 -8.05 7.19 16.91
CA LEU A 118 -7.03 8.05 16.30
C LEU A 118 -7.34 8.41 14.84
N TRP A 119 -8.03 7.54 14.13
CA TRP A 119 -8.51 7.79 12.76
C TRP A 119 -10.05 7.79 12.66
N GLY A 120 -10.73 8.12 13.77
CA GLY A 120 -12.15 8.48 13.77
C GLY A 120 -13.13 7.31 13.89
N SER A 121 -12.72 6.16 14.41
CA SER A 121 -13.65 5.08 14.76
C SER A 121 -14.18 5.22 16.19
N ASP A 122 -15.44 4.83 16.42
CA ASP A 122 -16.06 4.83 17.76
C ASP A 122 -15.42 3.84 18.73
N VAL A 123 -14.70 2.84 18.21
CA VAL A 123 -14.06 1.78 18.98
C VAL A 123 -12.59 1.66 18.60
N THR A 124 -11.77 1.27 19.57
CA THR A 124 -10.39 0.84 19.32
C THR A 124 -10.28 -0.66 19.53
N ASN A 125 -10.16 -1.41 18.43
CA ASN A 125 -10.00 -2.86 18.50
C ASN A 125 -8.51 -3.26 18.67
N SER A 126 -8.24 -4.55 18.91
CA SER A 126 -6.88 -5.05 19.12
C SER A 126 -5.94 -4.71 17.97
N ARG A 127 -6.42 -4.86 16.73
CA ARG A 127 -5.65 -4.51 15.52
C ARG A 127 -5.39 -3.01 15.42
N GLY A 128 -6.39 -2.18 15.71
CA GLY A 128 -6.22 -0.73 15.77
C GLY A 128 -5.13 -0.37 16.77
N ARG A 129 -5.19 -0.90 17.99
CA ARG A 129 -4.16 -0.67 19.01
C ARG A 129 -2.75 -1.11 18.56
N GLN A 130 -2.66 -2.19 17.79
CA GLN A 130 -1.41 -2.63 17.19
C GLN A 130 -0.85 -1.60 16.20
N ILE A 131 -1.70 -1.09 15.32
CA ILE A 131 -1.34 -0.08 14.31
C ILE A 131 -1.00 1.27 14.96
N GLU A 132 -1.70 1.66 16.05
CA GLU A 132 -1.39 2.88 16.81
C GLU A 132 0.04 2.90 17.34
N LEU A 133 0.60 1.74 17.71
CA LEU A 133 1.97 1.63 18.20
C LEU A 133 3.01 1.67 17.05
N PHE A 134 2.53 1.48 15.83
CA PHE A 134 3.33 1.36 14.62
C PHE A 134 3.42 2.67 13.83
N ILE A 135 2.45 3.58 13.98
CA ILE A 135 2.39 4.92 13.35
C ILE A 135 2.86 6.04 14.29
#